data_AF-A0A533XKK5-F1
#
_entry.id   AF-A0A533XKK5-F1
#
_cell.length_a   1.000
_cell.length_b   1.000
_cell.length_c   1.000
_cell.angle_alpha   90.00
_cell.angle_beta   90.00
_cell.angle_gamma   90.00
#
_symmetry.space_group_name_H-M   'P 1'
#
loop_
_entity.id
_entity.type
_entity.pdbx_description
1 polymer ?
#
loop_
_entity_poly.entity_id
_entity_poly.type
_entity_poly.pdbx_seq_one_letter_code
_entity_poly.pdbx_strand_id
1 'polypeptide(L)'
;MSVDAGISWFMNRALILTTTAVFDRRAEHSLPSPLTIVGGLSLFQRAILTLQRGGITRFMILGGDQTEMLRNQLQEDRRVTAEVRWLPVREFPPSDYRTWEIVSGMMDGGYLVAGTGAIFSAALIAQLRETAQATRVVLVVSNQAMLEKEASGIGAGPSSQASEVFVGA
;
A
#
# COMPACT_ATOMS: atom_id res chain seq x y z
N MET A 1 11.18 -13.65 37.42
CA MET A 1 10.03 -14.09 36.59
C MET A 1 10.07 -13.24 35.34
N SER A 2 10.53 -13.85 34.25
CA SER A 2 10.71 -13.19 32.95
C SER A 2 9.35 -13.04 32.30
N VAL A 3 8.92 -11.81 32.05
CA VAL A 3 7.79 -11.55 31.17
C VAL A 3 8.38 -11.49 29.77
N ASP A 4 8.41 -12.62 29.08
CA ASP A 4 8.49 -12.61 27.61
C ASP A 4 7.20 -11.97 27.12
N ALA A 5 7.21 -10.64 27.03
CA ALA A 5 6.25 -9.90 26.24
C ALA A 5 6.56 -10.26 24.78
N GLY A 6 5.98 -11.37 24.34
CA GLY A 6 6.07 -11.87 22.98
C GLY A 6 5.85 -10.70 22.02
N ILE A 7 6.84 -10.48 21.17
CA ILE A 7 6.94 -9.36 20.23
C ILE A 7 5.62 -9.25 19.46
N SER A 8 4.75 -8.36 19.92
CA SER A 8 3.50 -8.04 19.23
C SER A 8 3.88 -7.20 18.03
N TRP A 9 4.02 -7.83 16.87
CA TRP A 9 4.33 -7.14 15.62
C TRP A 9 3.22 -6.14 15.28
N PHE A 10 3.43 -4.87 15.65
CA PHE A 10 2.40 -3.82 15.69
C PHE A 10 1.81 -3.40 14.34
N MET A 11 2.31 -3.95 13.22
CA MET A 11 1.80 -3.69 11.87
C MET A 11 1.71 -4.99 11.07
N ASN A 12 0.52 -5.60 11.03
CA ASN A 12 0.24 -6.80 10.21
C ASN A 12 -0.88 -6.59 9.19
N ARG A 13 -1.39 -5.35 9.08
CA ARG A 13 -2.48 -4.97 8.19
C ARG A 13 -2.02 -3.99 7.11
N ALA A 14 -2.62 -4.09 5.93
CA ALA A 14 -2.43 -3.11 4.87
C ALA A 14 -3.76 -2.76 4.19
N LEU A 15 -3.91 -1.48 3.83
CA LEU A 15 -4.92 -0.98 2.92
C LEU A 15 -4.32 -0.87 1.51
N ILE A 16 -4.95 -1.54 0.55
CA ILE A 16 -4.55 -1.50 -0.85
C ILE A 16 -5.49 -0.58 -1.62
N LEU A 17 -4.90 0.40 -2.31
CA LEU A 17 -5.61 1.31 -3.19
C LEU A 17 -5.48 0.78 -4.62
N THR A 18 -6.57 0.23 -5.14
CA THR A 18 -6.64 -0.28 -6.52
C THR A 18 -6.94 0.81 -7.53
N THR A 19 -7.48 1.94 -7.08
CA THR A 19 -7.81 3.07 -7.94
C THR A 19 -6.60 3.96 -8.17
N THR A 20 -6.30 4.21 -9.43
CA THR A 20 -5.13 4.95 -9.93
C THR A 20 -5.17 6.46 -9.71
N ALA A 21 -6.17 7.01 -9.01
CA ALA A 21 -6.41 8.45 -8.92
C ALA A 21 -6.71 8.98 -7.50
N VAL A 22 -6.47 8.19 -6.44
CA VAL A 22 -6.83 8.60 -5.06
C VAL A 22 -6.04 9.83 -4.60
N PHE A 23 -4.77 9.91 -4.95
CA PHE A 23 -3.88 10.98 -4.50
C PHE A 23 -3.45 11.93 -5.62
N ASP A 24 -3.84 11.65 -6.87
CA ASP A 24 -3.39 12.44 -8.01
C ASP A 24 -4.57 12.83 -8.90
N ARG A 25 -5.10 14.04 -8.66
CA ARG A 25 -6.12 14.68 -9.50
C ARG A 25 -5.51 15.33 -10.75
N ARG A 26 -4.18 15.34 -10.92
CA ARG A 26 -3.46 16.08 -11.97
C ARG A 26 -2.58 15.22 -12.87
N ALA A 27 -2.42 13.93 -12.60
CA ALA A 27 -1.72 13.02 -13.51
C ALA A 27 -2.49 12.87 -14.83
N GLU A 28 -2.11 13.65 -15.83
CA GLU A 28 -2.50 13.47 -17.24
C GLU A 28 -1.93 12.18 -17.85
N HIS A 29 -1.14 11.42 -17.08
CA HIS A 29 -0.64 10.11 -17.43
C HIS A 29 -1.39 9.04 -16.65
N SER A 30 -2.13 8.18 -17.35
CA SER A 30 -2.82 7.05 -16.74
C SER A 30 -1.81 6.19 -15.99
N LEU A 31 -1.88 6.15 -14.65
CA LEU A 31 -1.09 5.17 -13.89
C LEU A 31 -1.44 3.76 -14.40
N PRO A 32 -0.48 2.83 -14.42
CA PRO A 32 -0.73 1.46 -14.83
C PRO A 32 -1.89 0.85 -14.05
N SER A 33 -2.81 0.18 -14.76
CA SER A 33 -3.90 -0.55 -14.11
C SER A 33 -3.33 -1.60 -13.15
N PRO A 34 -3.97 -1.87 -12.00
CA PRO A 34 -3.64 -3.00 -11.12
C PRO A 34 -3.53 -4.35 -11.84
N LEU A 35 -4.25 -4.52 -12.95
CA LEU A 35 -4.25 -5.73 -13.78
C LEU A 35 -3.03 -5.83 -14.72
N THR A 36 -2.22 -4.78 -14.84
CA THR A 36 -1.04 -4.77 -15.73
C THR A 36 -0.08 -5.88 -15.32
N ILE A 37 0.33 -6.73 -16.27
CA ILE A 37 1.21 -7.87 -16.03
C ILE A 37 2.67 -7.47 -16.20
N VAL A 38 3.49 -7.73 -15.19
CA VAL A 38 4.95 -7.52 -15.22
C VAL A 38 5.64 -8.76 -14.64
N GLY A 39 6.45 -9.44 -15.46
CA GLY A 39 7.16 -10.66 -15.04
C GLY A 39 6.22 -11.80 -14.62
N GLY A 40 5.11 -11.97 -15.34
CA GLY A 40 4.15 -13.06 -15.12
C GLY A 40 3.15 -12.86 -13.97
N LEU A 41 3.17 -11.71 -13.28
CA LEU A 41 2.21 -11.36 -12.23
C LEU A 41 1.58 -10.01 -12.52
N SER A 42 0.31 -9.84 -12.15
CA SER A 42 -0.26 -8.49 -12.12
C SER A 42 0.42 -7.61 -11.08
N LEU A 43 0.41 -6.29 -11.29
CA LEU A 43 0.90 -5.34 -10.28
C LEU A 43 0.21 -5.55 -8.93
N PHE A 44 -1.09 -5.84 -8.97
CA PHE A 44 -1.87 -6.20 -7.79
C PHE A 44 -1.37 -7.46 -7.09
N GLN A 45 -1.21 -8.58 -7.81
CA GLN A 45 -0.66 -9.83 -7.24
C GLN A 45 0.74 -9.60 -6.66
N ARG A 46 1.58 -8.84 -7.36
CA ARG A 46 2.94 -8.51 -6.91
C ARG A 46 2.89 -7.73 -5.59
N ALA A 47 2.03 -6.73 -5.47
CA ALA A 47 1.88 -5.94 -4.25
C ALA A 47 1.45 -6.84 -3.06
N ILE A 48 0.40 -7.64 -3.24
CA ILE A 48 -0.11 -8.56 -2.21
C ILE A 48 0.96 -9.56 -1.77
N LEU A 49 1.59 -10.25 -2.71
CA LEU A 49 2.62 -11.25 -2.39
C LEU A 49 3.86 -10.63 -1.76
N THR A 50 4.21 -9.40 -2.12
CA THR A 50 5.36 -8.69 -1.51
C THR A 50 5.06 -8.29 -0.08
N LEU A 51 3.88 -7.71 0.17
CA LEU A 51 3.45 -7.35 1.53
C LEU A 51 3.32 -8.59 2.41
N GLN A 52 2.77 -9.69 1.88
CA GLN A 52 2.67 -10.95 2.60
C GLN A 52 4.04 -11.52 2.97
N ARG A 53 5.02 -11.49 2.05
CA ARG A 53 6.41 -11.87 2.36
C ARG A 53 7.05 -10.96 3.40
N GLY A 54 6.63 -9.70 3.47
CA GLY A 54 7.03 -8.74 4.50
C GLY A 54 6.34 -8.96 5.86
N GLY A 55 5.42 -9.91 5.96
CA GLY A 55 4.71 -10.24 7.21
C GLY A 55 3.35 -9.56 7.39
N ILE A 56 2.79 -8.95 6.34
CA ILE A 56 1.38 -8.52 6.33
C ILE A 56 0.49 -9.74 6.16
N THR A 57 -0.49 -9.91 7.03
CA THR A 57 -1.38 -11.08 7.04
C THR A 57 -2.85 -10.72 6.84
N ARG A 58 -3.20 -9.42 6.85
CA ARG A 58 -4.57 -8.93 6.63
C ARG A 58 -4.58 -7.76 5.66
N PHE A 59 -5.40 -7.85 4.63
CA PHE A 59 -5.57 -6.81 3.62
C PHE A 59 -7.00 -6.26 3.67
N MET A 60 -7.12 -4.93 3.66
CA MET A 60 -8.33 -4.25 3.20
C MET A 60 -8.05 -3.70 1.81
N ILE A 61 -8.94 -3.92 0.86
CA ILE A 61 -8.73 -3.55 -0.53
C ILE A 61 -9.86 -2.62 -0.95
N LEU A 62 -9.50 -1.37 -1.23
CA LEU A 62 -10.43 -0.39 -1.74
C LEU A 62 -10.67 -0.68 -3.23
N GLY A 63 -11.80 -1.30 -3.53
CA GLY A 63 -12.13 -1.86 -4.83
C GLY A 63 -13.02 -0.94 -5.67
N GLY A 64 -12.57 -0.65 -6.90
CA GLY A 64 -13.32 0.09 -7.93
C GLY A 64 -13.90 -0.81 -9.01
N ASP A 65 -13.93 -0.31 -10.25
CA ASP A 65 -14.55 -1.00 -11.39
C ASP A 65 -13.93 -2.36 -11.73
N GLN A 66 -12.66 -2.58 -11.35
CA GLN A 66 -11.92 -3.81 -11.63
C GLN A 66 -12.03 -4.86 -10.50
N THR A 67 -12.85 -4.62 -9.47
CA THR A 67 -12.90 -5.45 -8.25
C THR A 67 -13.07 -6.94 -8.51
N GLU A 68 -14.02 -7.33 -9.37
CA GLU A 68 -14.28 -8.75 -9.63
C GLU A 68 -13.09 -9.44 -10.32
N MET A 69 -12.44 -8.77 -11.28
CA MET A 69 -11.24 -9.32 -11.94
C MET A 69 -10.09 -9.50 -10.95
N LEU A 70 -9.89 -8.53 -10.06
CA LEU A 70 -8.86 -8.59 -9.03
C LEU A 70 -9.17 -9.67 -7.98
N ARG A 71 -10.43 -9.84 -7.59
CA ARG A 71 -10.88 -10.91 -6.69
C ARG A 71 -10.59 -12.28 -7.28
N ASN A 72 -10.92 -12.50 -8.55
CA ASN A 72 -10.63 -13.75 -9.26
C ASN A 72 -9.13 -14.05 -9.28
N GLN A 73 -8.27 -13.04 -9.55
CA GLN A 73 -6.82 -13.21 -9.51
C GLN A 73 -6.27 -13.70 -8.15
N LEU A 74 -6.88 -13.28 -7.03
CA LEU A 74 -6.47 -13.77 -5.71
C LEU A 74 -7.01 -15.15 -5.41
N GLN A 75 -8.26 -15.44 -5.82
CA GLN A 75 -8.87 -16.76 -5.61
C GLN A 75 -8.12 -17.87 -6.34
N GLU A 76 -7.58 -17.57 -7.51
CA GLU A 76 -6.80 -18.52 -8.32
C GLU A 76 -5.34 -18.66 -7.85
N ASP A 77 -4.80 -17.68 -7.11
CA ASP A 77 -3.41 -17.66 -6.67
C ASP A 77 -3.23 -18.29 -5.28
N ARG A 78 -2.94 -19.60 -5.26
CA ARG A 78 -2.70 -20.38 -4.02
C ARG A 78 -1.57 -19.87 -3.13
N ARG A 79 -0.72 -18.95 -3.61
CA ARG A 79 0.35 -18.35 -2.79
C ARG A 79 -0.18 -17.27 -1.86
N VAL A 80 -1.38 -16.74 -2.12
CA VAL A 80 -2.04 -15.75 -1.27
C VAL A 80 -2.70 -16.49 -0.11
N THR A 81 -2.17 -16.30 1.09
CA THR A 81 -2.63 -16.95 2.33
C THR A 81 -3.17 -15.95 3.34
N ALA A 82 -2.97 -14.65 3.09
CA ALA A 82 -3.48 -13.58 3.93
C ALA A 82 -5.00 -13.44 3.86
N GLU A 83 -5.60 -12.93 4.93
CA GLU A 83 -7.00 -12.55 4.96
C GLU A 83 -7.23 -11.32 4.07
N VAL A 84 -8.30 -11.33 3.27
CA VAL A 84 -8.61 -10.22 2.35
C VAL A 84 -10.06 -9.78 2.54
N ARG A 85 -10.23 -8.50 2.91
CA ARG A 85 -11.52 -7.80 2.95
C ARG A 85 -11.59 -6.77 1.84
N TRP A 86 -12.70 -6.73 1.13
CA TRP A 86 -12.94 -5.76 0.07
C TRP A 86 -13.84 -4.64 0.57
N LEU A 87 -13.47 -3.40 0.26
CA LEU A 87 -14.20 -2.18 0.59
C LEU A 87 -14.62 -1.50 -0.72
N PRO A 88 -15.91 -1.40 -1.04
CA PRO A 88 -16.35 -0.79 -2.28
C PRO A 88 -16.14 0.73 -2.25
N VAL A 89 -15.47 1.29 -3.26
CA VAL A 89 -15.20 2.74 -3.36
C VAL A 89 -16.46 3.61 -3.36
N ARG A 90 -17.62 3.03 -3.71
CA ARG A 90 -18.92 3.74 -3.68
C ARG A 90 -19.40 4.03 -2.26
N GLU A 91 -19.06 3.16 -1.31
CA GLU A 91 -19.39 3.32 0.12
C GLU A 91 -18.23 3.93 0.90
N PHE A 92 -17.00 3.68 0.44
CA PHE A 92 -15.76 4.18 1.04
C PHE A 92 -15.00 5.05 0.01
N PRO A 93 -15.55 6.20 -0.41
CA PRO A 93 -14.89 7.05 -1.39
C PRO A 93 -13.58 7.60 -0.80
N PRO A 94 -12.43 7.34 -1.43
CA PRO A 94 -11.13 7.77 -0.88
C PRO A 94 -10.95 9.30 -0.87
N SER A 95 -11.79 10.04 -1.61
CA SER A 95 -11.84 11.51 -1.58
C SER A 95 -12.58 12.07 -0.37
N ASP A 96 -13.31 11.25 0.39
CA ASP A 96 -14.01 11.67 1.61
C ASP A 96 -13.13 11.43 2.84
N TYR A 97 -12.92 12.48 3.66
CA TYR A 97 -12.14 12.38 4.89
C TYR A 97 -12.73 11.36 5.88
N ARG A 98 -14.07 11.18 5.89
CA ARG A 98 -14.76 10.24 6.78
C ARG A 98 -14.42 8.79 6.45
N THR A 99 -14.12 8.48 5.20
CA THR A 99 -13.64 7.16 4.79
C THR A 99 -12.39 6.78 5.57
N TRP A 100 -11.45 7.72 5.72
CA TRP A 100 -10.17 7.47 6.40
C TRP A 100 -10.37 7.29 7.91
N GLU A 101 -11.27 8.05 8.53
CA GLU A 101 -11.67 7.85 9.93
C GLU A 101 -12.25 6.44 10.17
N ILE A 102 -13.18 6.01 9.30
CA ILE A 102 -13.80 4.69 9.41
C ILE A 102 -12.78 3.58 9.17
N VAL A 103 -11.94 3.71 8.13
CA VAL A 103 -10.89 2.73 7.81
C VAL A 103 -9.87 2.64 8.93
N SER A 104 -9.44 3.77 9.51
CA SER A 104 -8.55 3.79 10.68
C SER A 104 -9.17 3.04 11.86
N GLY A 105 -10.46 3.26 12.14
CA GLY A 105 -11.20 2.52 13.16
C GLY A 105 -11.29 1.01 12.88
N MET A 106 -11.40 0.60 11.61
CA MET A 106 -11.38 -0.82 11.24
C MET A 106 -9.99 -1.48 11.36
N MET A 107 -8.92 -0.70 11.23
CA MET A 107 -7.54 -1.19 11.18
C MET A 107 -6.92 -1.44 12.56
N ASP A 108 -7.41 -0.78 13.61
CA ASP A 108 -7.05 -1.03 15.02
C ASP A 108 -5.54 -1.23 15.26
N GLY A 109 -4.77 -0.17 15.02
CA GLY A 109 -3.30 -0.15 15.16
C GLY A 109 -2.61 0.55 13.99
N GLY A 110 -1.28 0.37 13.89
CA GLY A 110 -0.51 0.82 12.72
C GLY A 110 -0.83 -0.03 11.49
N TYR A 111 -0.97 0.60 10.33
CA TYR A 111 -1.27 -0.09 9.08
C TYR A 111 -0.61 0.58 7.88
N LEU A 112 -0.26 -0.22 6.89
CA LEU A 112 0.38 0.27 5.68
C LEU A 112 -0.68 0.66 4.63
N VAL A 113 -0.48 1.75 3.89
CA VAL A 113 -1.31 2.13 2.73
C VAL A 113 -0.48 2.04 1.46
N ALA A 114 -0.85 1.15 0.54
CA ALA A 114 -0.10 0.97 -0.72
C ALA A 114 -0.99 1.13 -1.93
N GLY A 115 -0.50 1.89 -2.92
CA GLY A 115 -0.98 1.77 -4.29
C GLY A 115 -0.43 0.49 -4.93
N THR A 116 -1.18 -0.12 -5.84
CA THR A 116 -0.74 -1.34 -6.56
C THR A 116 0.45 -1.10 -7.49
N GLY A 117 0.69 0.15 -7.91
CA GLY A 117 1.86 0.54 -8.72
C GLY A 117 3.14 0.74 -7.93
N ALA A 118 3.11 0.69 -6.60
CA ALA A 118 4.31 0.81 -5.77
C ALA A 118 5.15 -0.48 -5.81
N ILE A 119 6.46 -0.33 -6.07
CA ILE A 119 7.42 -1.44 -6.03
C ILE A 119 8.33 -1.23 -4.82
N PHE A 120 8.30 -2.16 -3.88
CA PHE A 120 9.15 -2.18 -2.70
C PHE A 120 9.65 -3.58 -2.42
N SER A 121 10.71 -3.71 -1.61
CA SER A 121 11.22 -5.01 -1.19
C SER A 121 10.45 -5.53 0.04
N ALA A 122 10.33 -6.84 0.18
CA ALA A 122 9.79 -7.44 1.39
C ALA A 122 10.64 -7.09 2.63
N ALA A 123 11.95 -6.88 2.46
CA ALA A 123 12.85 -6.45 3.51
C ALA A 123 12.50 -5.05 4.05
N LEU A 124 12.14 -4.10 3.16
CA LEU A 124 11.67 -2.78 3.58
C LEU A 124 10.41 -2.90 4.44
N ILE A 125 9.46 -3.75 4.04
CA ILE A 125 8.23 -3.98 4.81
C ILE A 125 8.54 -4.59 6.18
N ALA A 126 9.43 -5.58 6.24
CA ALA A 126 9.86 -6.17 7.51
C ALA A 126 10.51 -5.12 8.43
N GLN A 127 11.41 -4.31 7.90
CA GLN A 127 12.07 -3.23 8.64
C GLN A 127 11.08 -2.17 9.14
N LEU A 128 10.09 -1.79 8.32
CA LEU A 128 9.05 -0.86 8.73
C LEU A 128 8.19 -1.42 9.86
N ARG A 129 7.91 -2.72 9.86
CA ARG A 129 7.16 -3.39 10.94
C ARG A 129 7.95 -3.44 12.25
N GLU A 130 9.28 -3.55 12.17
CA GLU A 130 10.18 -3.47 13.33
C GLU A 130 10.28 -2.04 13.87
N THR A 131 10.29 -1.05 12.98
CA THR A 131 10.49 0.36 13.32
C THR A 131 9.21 1.05 13.77
N ALA A 132 8.04 0.58 13.30
CA ALA A 132 6.74 1.11 13.71
C ALA A 132 6.50 0.83 15.20
N GLN A 133 6.86 1.80 16.05
CA GLN A 133 6.40 1.86 17.43
C GLN A 133 4.87 1.98 17.45
N ALA A 134 4.21 1.54 18.53
CA ALA A 134 2.75 1.37 18.69
C ALA A 134 1.84 2.58 18.37
N THR A 135 2.41 3.70 17.91
CA THR A 135 1.72 4.86 17.37
C THR A 135 1.27 4.58 15.93
N ARG A 136 0.06 5.02 15.57
CA ARG A 136 -0.57 4.81 14.26
C ARG A 136 0.31 5.36 13.14
N VAL A 137 1.08 4.51 12.46
CA VAL A 137 1.85 4.90 11.27
C VAL A 137 1.06 4.50 10.03
N VAL A 138 0.77 5.49 9.18
CA VAL A 138 0.22 5.29 7.83
C VAL A 138 1.32 5.54 6.82
N LEU A 139 1.99 4.49 6.34
CA LEU A 139 2.96 4.63 5.25
C LEU A 139 2.22 4.62 3.92
N VAL A 140 2.30 5.70 3.15
CA VAL A 140 1.82 5.75 1.76
C VAL A 140 2.98 5.48 0.82
N VAL A 141 2.94 4.36 0.09
CA VAL A 141 3.88 4.12 -1.02
C VAL A 141 3.15 4.37 -2.33
N SER A 142 3.56 5.41 -3.05
CA SER A 142 3.12 5.71 -4.42
C SER A 142 4.30 5.53 -5.38
N ASN A 143 3.98 5.21 -6.64
CA ASN A 143 4.98 5.27 -7.71
C ASN A 143 5.32 6.75 -7.93
N GLN A 144 6.58 7.12 -7.72
CA GLN A 144 7.09 8.48 -7.87
C GLN A 144 7.24 8.85 -9.35
N ALA A 145 6.23 8.60 -10.18
CA ALA A 145 6.21 9.01 -11.57
C ALA A 145 5.70 10.46 -11.73
N MET A 146 6.09 11.39 -10.85
CA MET A 146 5.88 12.82 -11.04
C MET A 146 6.67 13.70 -10.05
N LEU A 147 7.99 13.53 -9.95
CA LEU A 147 8.86 14.55 -9.32
C LEU A 147 10.07 14.97 -10.18
N GLU A 148 10.16 14.54 -11.44
CA GLU A 148 11.29 14.92 -12.32
C GLU A 148 10.97 16.00 -13.36
N LYS A 149 9.74 16.55 -13.41
CA LYS A 149 9.42 17.60 -14.41
C LYS A 149 9.64 19.05 -13.96
N GLU A 150 10.26 19.27 -12.79
CA GLU A 150 10.83 20.59 -12.42
C GLU A 150 12.38 20.60 -12.37
N ALA A 151 13.05 19.44 -12.44
CA ALA A 151 14.52 19.37 -12.47
C ALA A 151 15.14 19.45 -13.87
N SER A 152 14.32 19.61 -14.92
CA SER A 152 14.76 19.82 -16.30
C SER A 152 15.10 21.30 -16.61
N GLY A 153 14.95 22.20 -15.65
CA GLY A 153 15.40 23.58 -15.76
C GLY A 153 16.53 23.85 -14.77
N ILE A 154 17.78 23.74 -15.24
CA ILE A 154 19.02 24.16 -14.56
C ILE A 154 19.60 23.10 -13.60
N GLY A 155 20.76 22.56 -13.98
CA GLY A 155 21.37 21.40 -13.33
C GLY A 155 22.25 21.68 -12.11
N ALA A 156 22.56 20.61 -11.37
CA ALA A 156 23.87 20.23 -10.83
C ALA A 156 23.74 19.12 -9.75
N GLY A 157 24.45 18.00 -9.94
CA GLY A 157 25.04 17.17 -8.87
C GLY A 157 24.13 16.16 -8.11
N PRO A 158 24.66 14.99 -7.70
CA PRO A 158 23.87 13.92 -7.13
C PRO A 158 23.68 14.11 -5.62
N SER A 159 22.45 14.07 -5.15
CA SER A 159 22.15 13.77 -3.75
C SER A 159 21.10 12.64 -3.70
N SER A 160 21.57 11.50 -3.22
CA SER A 160 20.73 10.41 -2.72
C SER A 160 19.80 10.98 -1.65
N GLN A 161 18.51 11.15 -1.97
CA GLN A 161 17.50 11.47 -0.98
C GLN A 161 16.44 10.38 -0.90
N ALA A 162 16.33 9.87 0.32
CA ALA A 162 15.47 8.80 0.75
C ALA A 162 14.00 9.13 0.50
N SER A 163 13.22 8.10 0.19
CA SER A 163 11.76 8.12 0.16
C SER A 163 11.23 8.77 1.43
N GLU A 164 10.49 9.87 1.27
CA GLU A 164 9.88 10.56 2.39
C GLU A 164 8.68 9.75 2.88
N VAL A 165 8.81 9.18 4.08
CA VAL A 165 7.75 8.49 4.80
C VAL A 165 6.89 9.55 5.46
N PHE A 166 5.70 9.81 4.90
CA PHE A 166 4.72 10.66 5.59
C PHE A 166 4.15 9.89 6.79
N VAL A 167 4.51 10.32 8.00
CA VAL A 167 3.89 9.86 9.25
C VAL A 167 2.80 10.86 9.61
N GLY A 168 1.54 10.53 9.34
CA GLY A 168 0.39 11.26 9.87
C GLY A 168 0.07 10.80 11.29
N ALA A 169 -0.12 11.75 12.22
CA ALA A 169 -0.50 11.50 13.62
C ALA A 169 -2.00 11.17 13.76
#